data_AF-A0A9X0F6Q7-F1
#
_entry.id   AF-A0A9X0F6Q7-F1
#
_cell.length_a   1.000
_cell.length_b   1.000
_cell.length_c   1.000
_cell.angle_alpha   90.00
_cell.angle_beta   90.00
_cell.angle_gamma   90.00
#
_symmetry.space_group_name_H-M   'P 1'
#
loop_
_entity.id
_entity.type
_entity.pdbx_description
1 polymer ?
#
loop_
_entity_poly.entity_id
_entity_poly.type
_entity_poly.pdbx_seq_one_letter_code
_entity_poly.pdbx_strand_id
1 'polypeptide(L)'
;MSATVQVIIDDSYVQKEVARQVEERLVEMGIGTWWDMKRLQYETCRSYDWLMEYVVCDPRVQIFAKQKNNRWLFKAKEMKAFLYKFYDEI
;
A
#
# COMPACT_ATOMS: atom_id res chain seq x y z
N MET A 1 -28.47 22.48 42.40
CA MET A 1 -28.26 23.15 41.10
C MET A 1 -27.16 22.38 40.40
N SER A 2 -27.45 21.74 39.26
CA SER A 2 -26.45 20.95 38.50
C SER A 2 -25.79 21.87 37.49
N ALA A 3 -24.46 22.06 37.59
CA ALA A 3 -23.72 22.86 36.65
C ALA A 3 -23.70 22.15 35.29
N THR A 4 -24.35 22.76 34.30
CA THR A 4 -24.37 22.24 32.93
C THR A 4 -23.11 22.78 32.25
N VAL A 5 -22.12 21.90 32.05
CA VAL A 5 -20.90 22.24 31.32
C VAL A 5 -21.20 22.10 29.83
N GLN A 6 -21.24 23.23 29.12
CA GLN A 6 -21.33 23.24 27.66
C GLN A 6 -19.91 23.24 27.09
N VAL A 7 -19.54 22.14 26.43
CA VAL A 7 -18.29 22.04 25.67
C VAL A 7 -18.57 22.52 24.26
N ILE A 8 -18.04 23.69 23.91
CA ILE A 8 -18.11 24.22 22.55
C ILE A 8 -16.90 23.64 21.80
N ILE A 9 -17.17 22.77 20.84
CA ILE A 9 -16.13 22.18 19.98
C ILE A 9 -16.05 23.03 18.73
N ASP A 10 -14.86 23.53 18.43
CA ASP A 10 -14.59 24.25 17.18
C ASP A 10 -14.47 23.24 16.03
N ASP A 11 -15.51 23.16 15.20
CA ASP A 11 -15.56 22.27 14.04
C ASP A 11 -14.43 22.53 13.05
N SER A 12 -13.94 23.77 12.94
CA SER A 12 -12.83 24.10 12.02
C SER A 12 -11.51 23.50 12.50
N TYR A 13 -11.29 23.47 13.81
CA TYR A 13 -10.14 22.82 14.42
C TYR A 13 -10.20 21.30 14.25
N VAL A 14 -11.38 20.70 14.45
CA VAL A 14 -11.58 19.26 14.26
C VAL A 14 -11.32 18.85 12.81
N GLN A 15 -11.84 19.60 11.83
CA GLN A 15 -11.60 19.31 10.41
C GLN A 15 -10.12 19.38 10.05
N LYS A 16 -9.40 20.38 10.57
CA LYS A 16 -7.96 20.53 10.33
C LYS A 16 -7.16 19.37 10.93
N GLU A 17 -7.53 18.93 12.13
CA GLU A 17 -6.86 17.80 12.80
C GLU A 17 -7.17 16.47 12.11
N VAL A 18 -8.40 16.27 11.63
CA VAL A 18 -8.77 15.10 10.81
C VAL A 18 -7.96 15.09 9.51
N ALA A 19 -7.87 16.22 8.81
CA ALA A 19 -7.06 16.33 7.61
C ALA A 19 -5.59 16.01 7.88
N ARG A 20 -5.02 16.54 8.98
CA ARG A 20 -3.64 16.26 9.40
C ARG A 20 -3.41 14.77 9.69
N GLN A 21 -4.27 14.11 10.45
CA GLN A 21 -4.11 12.69 10.76
C GLN A 21 -4.31 11.79 9.54
N VAL A 22 -5.23 12.17 8.65
CA VAL A 22 -5.41 11.48 7.36
C VAL A 22 -4.15 11.66 6.52
N GLU A 23 -3.60 12.86 6.44
CA GLU A 23 -2.40 13.17 5.67
C GLU A 23 -1.16 12.47 6.25
N GLU A 24 -0.94 12.48 7.56
CA GLU A 24 0.14 11.73 8.22
C GLU A 24 0.05 10.22 7.94
N ARG A 25 -1.16 9.64 8.01
CA ARG A 25 -1.40 8.23 7.65
C ARG A 25 -1.23 7.97 6.15
N LEU A 26 -1.59 8.93 5.30
CA LEU A 26 -1.42 8.83 3.85
C LEU A 26 0.06 8.98 3.45
N VAL A 27 0.84 9.79 4.16
CA VAL A 27 2.29 9.95 3.98
C VAL A 27 3.02 8.65 4.32
N GLU A 28 2.59 7.92 5.36
CA GLU A 28 3.05 6.55 5.61
C GLU A 28 2.65 5.56 4.50
N MET A 29 1.51 5.82 3.83
CA MET A 29 1.01 4.95 2.76
C MET A 29 1.62 5.22 1.38
N GLY A 30 2.25 6.38 1.14
CA GLY A 30 3.01 6.71 -0.07
C GLY A 30 2.24 6.57 -1.40
N ILE A 31 2.09 7.66 -2.16
CA ILE A 31 1.58 7.59 -3.54
C ILE A 31 2.43 6.59 -4.33
N GLY A 32 1.83 5.45 -4.70
CA GLY A 32 2.53 4.27 -5.25
C GLY A 32 2.49 3.01 -4.38
N THR A 33 1.54 2.89 -3.44
CA THR A 33 1.43 1.77 -2.46
C THR A 33 1.26 0.38 -3.08
N TRP A 34 0.65 0.29 -4.28
CA TRP A 34 0.31 -0.98 -4.91
C TRP A 34 0.83 -1.05 -6.34
N TRP A 35 1.56 -2.11 -6.65
CA TRP A 35 1.98 -2.48 -7.99
C TRP A 35 0.96 -3.40 -8.63
N ASP A 36 0.67 -3.15 -9.90
CA ASP A 36 -0.03 -4.12 -10.74
C ASP A 36 0.98 -5.04 -11.44
N MET A 37 0.48 -6.03 -12.16
CA MET A 37 1.34 -6.95 -12.89
C MET A 37 2.16 -6.26 -13.99
N LYS A 38 1.65 -5.17 -14.58
CA LYS A 38 2.37 -4.42 -15.62
C LYS A 38 3.58 -3.71 -15.04
N ARG A 39 3.43 -3.13 -13.84
CA ARG A 39 4.54 -2.52 -13.11
C ARG A 39 5.57 -3.58 -12.70
N LEU A 40 5.12 -4.76 -12.27
CA LEU A 40 6.02 -5.86 -11.95
C LEU A 40 6.85 -6.31 -13.17
N GLN A 41 6.22 -6.39 -14.35
CA GLN A 41 6.90 -6.68 -15.62
C GLN A 41 7.90 -5.59 -15.99
N TYR A 42 7.56 -4.32 -15.78
CA TYR A 42 8.46 -3.20 -16.05
C TYR A 42 9.71 -3.24 -15.16
N GLU A 43 9.55 -3.51 -13.86
CA GLU A 43 10.65 -3.52 -12.89
C GLU A 43 11.55 -4.75 -13.04
N THR A 44 10.98 -5.90 -13.42
CA THR A 44 11.75 -7.16 -13.53
C THR A 44 12.23 -7.47 -14.94
N CYS A 45 11.72 -6.76 -15.96
CA CYS A 45 11.89 -7.08 -17.38
C CYS A 45 11.52 -8.53 -17.74
N ARG A 46 10.64 -9.19 -16.97
CA ARG A 46 10.21 -10.58 -17.20
C ARG A 46 8.79 -10.67 -17.75
N SER A 47 8.49 -11.81 -18.39
CA SER A 47 7.16 -12.10 -18.91
C SER A 47 6.16 -12.39 -17.79
N TYR A 48 4.87 -12.21 -18.10
CA TYR A 48 3.76 -12.50 -17.18
C TYR A 48 3.81 -13.92 -16.62
N ASP A 49 4.07 -14.92 -17.49
CA ASP A 49 4.05 -16.33 -17.09
C ASP A 49 5.15 -16.66 -16.09
N TRP A 50 6.37 -16.14 -16.34
CA TRP A 50 7.49 -16.31 -15.42
C TRP A 50 7.21 -15.64 -14.07
N LEU A 51 6.65 -14.42 -14.08
CA LEU A 51 6.26 -13.74 -12.85
C LEU A 51 5.19 -14.52 -12.09
N MET A 52 4.22 -15.10 -12.80
CA MET A 52 3.17 -15.88 -12.16
C MET A 52 3.74 -17.11 -11.46
N GLU A 53 4.60 -17.87 -12.15
CA GLU A 53 5.18 -19.12 -11.65
C GLU A 53 6.19 -18.91 -10.51
N TYR A 54 7.10 -17.93 -10.66
CA TYR A 54 8.25 -17.79 -9.76
C TYR A 54 8.11 -16.68 -8.71
N VAL A 55 7.22 -15.71 -8.93
CA VAL A 55 7.06 -14.57 -8.02
C VAL A 55 5.68 -14.58 -7.38
N VAL A 56 4.61 -14.55 -8.16
CA VAL A 56 3.24 -14.41 -7.65
C VAL A 56 2.79 -15.65 -6.90
N CYS A 57 3.11 -16.85 -7.40
CA CYS A 57 2.80 -18.11 -6.73
C CYS A 57 3.67 -18.40 -5.50
N ASP A 58 4.71 -17.59 -5.22
CA ASP A 58 5.52 -17.77 -4.01
C ASP A 58 4.67 -17.43 -2.76
N PRO A 59 4.60 -18.33 -1.75
CA PRO A 59 3.88 -18.09 -0.51
C PRO A 59 4.25 -16.78 0.20
N ARG A 60 5.49 -16.32 0.06
CA ARG A 60 5.99 -15.07 0.64
C ARG A 60 5.34 -13.85 0.00
N VAL A 61 5.13 -13.91 -1.31
CA VAL A 61 4.48 -12.85 -2.07
C VAL A 61 2.96 -12.88 -1.85
N GLN A 62 2.35 -14.05 -1.72
CA GLN A 62 0.93 -14.21 -1.42
C GLN A 62 0.48 -13.56 -0.10
N ILE A 63 1.39 -13.41 0.88
CA ILE A 63 1.10 -12.69 2.14
C ILE A 63 0.70 -11.23 1.89
N PHE A 64 1.25 -10.62 0.84
CA PHE A 64 1.05 -9.21 0.52
C PHE A 64 0.49 -8.94 -0.87
N ALA A 65 0.24 -9.99 -1.65
CA ALA A 65 -0.51 -9.94 -2.88
C ALA A 65 -2.01 -9.99 -2.57
N LYS A 66 -2.78 -9.19 -3.30
CA LYS A 66 -4.24 -9.21 -3.25
C LYS A 66 -4.77 -9.27 -4.67
N GLN A 67 -5.71 -10.18 -4.90
CA GLN A 67 -6.46 -10.22 -6.15
C GLN A 67 -7.76 -9.44 -5.97
N LYS A 68 -7.95 -8.37 -6.76
CA LYS A 68 -9.18 -7.57 -6.77
C LYS A 68 -9.65 -7.37 -8.21
N ASN A 69 -10.91 -7.68 -8.50
CA ASN A 69 -11.50 -7.55 -9.85
C ASN A 69 -10.65 -8.21 -10.95
N ASN A 70 -10.19 -9.44 -10.69
CA ASN A 70 -9.31 -10.21 -11.56
C ASN A 70 -7.95 -9.55 -11.88
N ARG A 71 -7.53 -8.56 -11.08
CA ARG A 71 -6.21 -7.93 -11.17
C ARG A 71 -5.42 -8.24 -9.92
N TRP A 72 -4.14 -8.55 -10.12
CA TRP A 72 -3.18 -8.68 -9.04
C TRP A 72 -2.68 -7.32 -8.59
N LEU A 73 -2.70 -7.10 -7.29
CA LEU A 73 -2.19 -5.92 -6.60
C LEU A 73 -1.16 -6.40 -5.58
N PHE A 74 0.03 -5.84 -5.63
CA PHE A 74 1.13 -6.16 -4.73
C PHE A 74 1.53 -4.93 -3.95
N LYS A 75 1.80 -5.03 -2.65
CA LYS A 75 2.36 -3.89 -1.92
C LYS A 75 3.74 -3.55 -2.48
N ALA A 76 3.89 -2.34 -3.01
CA ALA A 76 5.09 -1.88 -3.68
C ALA A 76 6.36 -2.00 -2.83
N LYS A 77 6.27 -1.62 -1.55
CA LYS A 77 7.40 -1.64 -0.61
C LYS A 77 7.91 -3.05 -0.34
N GLU A 78 6.99 -3.97 -0.07
CA GLU A 78 7.30 -5.37 0.24
C GLU A 78 7.76 -6.11 -1.03
N MET A 79 7.14 -5.83 -2.18
CA MET A 79 7.55 -6.38 -3.47
C MET A 79 8.94 -5.89 -3.88
N LYS A 80 9.24 -4.59 -3.75
CA LYS A 80 10.58 -4.05 -4.04
C LYS A 80 11.64 -4.67 -3.13
N ALA A 81 11.36 -4.85 -1.84
CA ALA A 81 12.27 -5.52 -0.92
C ALA A 81 12.47 -7.00 -1.26
N PHE A 82 11.42 -7.68 -1.72
CA PHE A 82 11.51 -9.06 -2.21
C PHE A 82 12.38 -9.14 -3.46
N LEU A 83 12.14 -8.30 -4.46
CA LEU A 83 12.94 -8.26 -5.68
C LEU A 83 14.40 -7.93 -5.39
N TYR A 84 14.67 -6.92 -4.57
CA TYR A 84 16.03 -6.57 -4.16
C TYR A 84 16.75 -7.75 -3.46
N LYS A 85 16.05 -8.54 -2.66
CA LYS A 85 16.66 -9.63 -1.90
C LYS A 85 16.93 -10.89 -2.74
N PHE A 86 16.07 -11.19 -3.71
CA PHE A 86 16.11 -12.45 -4.47
C PHE A 86 16.59 -12.28 -5.91
N TYR A 87 16.58 -11.05 -6.41
CA TYR A 87 16.84 -10.71 -7.80
C TYR A 87 17.71 -9.44 -7.91
N ASP A 88 18.65 -9.25 -6.97
CA ASP A 88 19.56 -8.09 -6.87
C ASP A 88 20.49 -7.91 -8.09
N GLU A 89 20.44 -8.82 -9.06
CA GLU A 89 21.20 -8.77 -10.33
C GLU A 89 20.37 -8.27 -11.53
N ILE A 90 19.16 -7.71 -11.31
CA ILE A 90 18.33 -7.12 -12.38
C ILE A 90 18.54 -5.61 -12.48
#